data_AF-A0A0G4PM57-F1
#
_entry.id   AF-A0A0G4PM57-F1
#
_cell.length_a   1.000
_cell.length_b   1.000
_cell.length_c   1.000
_cell.angle_alpha   90.00
_cell.angle_beta   90.00
_cell.angle_gamma   90.00
#
_symmetry.space_group_name_H-M   'P 1'
#
loop_
_entity.id
_entity.type
_entity.pdbx_description
1 polymer ?
#
loop_
_entity_poly.entity_id
_entity_poly.type
_entity_poly.pdbx_seq_one_letter_code
_entity_poly.pdbx_strand_id
1 'polypeptide(L)' 'MDGMHSVTQCPISLGESFTYQFRVTQYGTSWYYSHFSLQSTKGLFGPLIFYGPGGSQWIDFSGCHFALYREDLEL' A
#
# COMPACT_ATOMS: atom_id res chain seq x y z
N MET A 1 -1.40 7.50 7.49
CA MET A 1 -1.51 6.38 8.45
C MET A 1 -0.57 5.27 7.98
N ASP A 2 -0.03 4.44 8.88
CA ASP A 2 1.10 3.53 8.60
C ASP A 2 0.72 2.21 7.89
N GLY A 3 -0.47 1.66 8.16
CA GLY A 3 -0.93 0.46 7.44
C GLY A 3 -0.57 -0.88 8.07
N MET A 4 0.09 -0.88 9.23
CA MET A 4 0.41 -2.10 9.98
C MET A 4 -0.83 -2.70 10.64
N HIS A 5 -1.15 -3.94 10.25
CA HIS A 5 -2.28 -4.71 10.76
C HIS A 5 -2.13 -4.98 12.26
N SER A 6 -3.25 -4.83 12.98
CA SER A 6 -3.34 -5.03 14.44
C SER A 6 -2.50 -4.07 15.28
N VAL A 7 -1.85 -3.07 14.66
CA VAL A 7 -1.10 -2.03 15.35
C VAL A 7 -1.69 -0.66 15.04
N THR A 8 -1.78 -0.30 13.76
CA THR A 8 -2.28 1.02 13.33
C THR A 8 -3.65 0.96 12.68
N GLN A 9 -4.12 -0.24 12.27
CA GLN A 9 -5.44 -0.44 11.71
C GLN A 9 -5.94 -1.89 11.81
N CYS A 10 -7.27 -2.05 11.68
CA CYS A 10 -7.90 -3.33 11.39
C CYS A 10 -7.63 -3.77 9.92
N PRO A 11 -7.69 -5.07 9.62
CA PRO A 11 -7.69 -5.54 8.24
C PRO A 11 -8.85 -4.95 7.44
N ILE A 12 -8.61 -4.65 6.16
CA ILE A 12 -9.66 -4.19 5.24
C ILE A 12 -10.40 -5.43 4.74
N SER A 13 -11.72 -5.47 4.89
CA SER A 13 -12.50 -6.64 4.51
C SER A 13 -12.61 -6.79 2.99
N LEU A 14 -12.96 -7.98 2.53
CA LEU A 14 -13.20 -8.24 1.10
C LEU A 14 -14.34 -7.34 0.58
N GLY A 15 -14.09 -6.68 -0.55
CA GLY A 15 -15.05 -5.75 -1.17
C GLY A 15 -15.09 -4.37 -0.52
N GLU A 16 -14.40 -4.17 0.60
CA GLU A 16 -14.22 -2.84 1.18
C GLU A 16 -13.03 -2.12 0.57
N SER A 17 -13.01 -0.81 0.70
CA SER A 17 -11.93 0.04 0.22
C SER A 17 -11.51 1.00 1.33
N PHE A 18 -10.21 1.24 1.43
CA PHE A 18 -9.66 2.19 2.38
C PHE A 18 -8.71 3.14 1.67
N THR A 19 -8.78 4.42 2.02
CA THR A 19 -7.93 5.47 1.43
C THR A 19 -6.83 5.86 2.42
N TYR A 20 -5.59 5.49 2.11
CA TYR A 20 -4.42 5.97 2.86
C TYR A 20 -4.08 7.40 2.48
N GLN A 21 -4.16 8.31 3.44
CA GLN A 21 -3.69 9.69 3.29
C GLN A 21 -2.45 9.89 4.17
N PHE A 22 -1.37 10.37 3.57
CA PHE A 22 -0.14 10.74 4.25
C PHE A 22 0.53 11.90 3.53
N ARG A 23 1.26 12.72 4.28
CA ARG A 23 2.05 13.82 3.73
C ARG A 23 3.45 13.32 3.43
N VAL A 24 3.87 13.43 2.17
CA VAL A 24 5.25 13.15 1.76
C VAL A 24 6.14 14.31 2.19
N THR A 25 7.15 14.03 3.01
CA THR A 25 8.14 15.02 3.48
C THR A 25 9.56 14.75 2.97
N GLN A 26 9.74 13.67 2.21
CA GLN A 26 11.02 13.22 1.66
C GLN A 26 10.87 12.91 0.17
N TYR A 27 11.97 13.05 -0.57
CA TYR A 27 12.04 12.76 -2.00
C TYR A 27 12.94 11.56 -2.26
N GLY A 28 12.66 10.80 -3.31
CA GLY A 28 13.43 9.61 -3.66
C GLY A 28 12.56 8.43 -4.07
N THR A 29 13.17 7.25 -4.08
CA THR A 29 12.50 5.99 -4.41
C THR A 29 12.32 5.15 -3.14
N SER A 30 11.11 4.69 -2.93
CA SER A 30 10.71 3.77 -1.88
C SER A 30 9.78 2.71 -2.50
N TRP A 31 9.03 2.00 -1.66
CA TRP A 31 8.11 0.95 -2.05
C TRP A 31 6.96 0.87 -1.06
N TYR A 32 5.80 0.43 -1.52
CA TYR A 32 4.67 0.02 -0.69
C TYR A 32 4.58 -1.50 -0.69
N TYR A 33 4.06 -2.09 0.39
CA TYR A 33 3.75 -3.51 0.46
C TYR A 33 2.62 -3.77 1.45
N SER A 34 1.91 -4.90 1.30
CA SER A 34 0.94 -5.32 2.30
C SER A 34 1.64 -5.73 3.58
N HIS A 35 1.24 -5.10 4.69
CA HIS A 35 1.73 -5.48 6.01
C HIS A 35 0.92 -6.64 6.63
N PHE A 36 0.08 -7.34 5.84
CA PHE A 36 -0.80 -8.41 6.32
C PHE A 36 -0.14 -9.76 6.05
N SER A 37 0.26 -10.44 7.12
CA SER A 37 0.79 -11.80 7.06
C SER A 37 1.82 -11.97 5.92
N LEU A 38 1.59 -12.85 4.94
CA LEU A 38 2.54 -13.16 3.86
C LEU A 38 2.16 -12.55 2.51
N GLN A 39 1.23 -11.60 2.47
CA GLN A 39 0.78 -11.04 1.19
C GLN A 39 1.90 -10.32 0.42
N SER A 40 2.87 -9.73 1.11
CA SER A 40 4.03 -9.11 0.47
C SER A 40 4.91 -10.11 -0.29
N THR A 41 5.11 -11.32 0.25
CA THR A 41 5.85 -12.38 -0.45
C THR A 41 5.06 -13.00 -1.60
N LYS A 42 3.72 -12.91 -1.54
CA LYS A 42 2.81 -13.27 -2.63
C LYS A 42 2.69 -12.22 -3.74
N GLY A 43 3.49 -11.15 -3.68
CA GLY A 43 3.56 -10.14 -4.75
C GLY A 43 2.79 -8.87 -4.49
N LEU A 44 2.18 -8.68 -3.30
CA LEU A 44 1.49 -7.44 -2.95
C LEU A 44 2.48 -6.38 -2.48
N PHE A 45 3.27 -5.86 -3.42
CA PHE A 45 4.19 -4.74 -3.23
C PHE A 45 4.42 -4.00 -4.55
N GLY A 46 4.93 -2.77 -4.48
CA GLY A 46 5.26 -2.00 -5.68
C GLY A 46 6.09 -0.75 -5.38
N PRO A 47 6.64 -0.10 -6.41
CA PRO A 47 7.49 1.07 -6.25
C PRO A 47 6.68 2.30 -5.82
N LEU A 48 7.28 3.14 -4.98
CA LEU A 48 6.82 4.50 -4.67
C LEU A 48 7.90 5.49 -5.07
N ILE A 49 7.57 6.43 -5.94
CA ILE A 49 8.53 7.46 -6.37
C ILE A 49 7.98 8.82 -5.93
N PHE A 50 8.77 9.53 -5.13
CA PHE A 50 8.45 10.86 -4.65
C PHE A 50 9.35 11.87 -5.35
N TYR A 51 8.75 12.66 -6.25
CA TYR A 51 9.49 13.67 -6.99
C TYR A 51 9.78 14.91 -6.14
N GLY A 52 11.00 15.44 -6.30
CA GLY A 52 11.46 16.68 -5.69
C GLY A 52 10.69 17.93 -6.10
N PRO A 53 11.05 19.10 -5.55
CA PRO A 53 10.51 20.38 -5.98
C PRO A 53 10.71 20.55 -7.49
N GLY A 54 9.61 20.61 -8.26
CA GLY A 54 9.62 20.68 -9.73
C GLY A 54 9.13 19.42 -10.46
N GLY A 55 8.88 18.32 -9.75
CA GLY A 55 8.21 17.13 -10.33
C GLY A 55 6.71 17.07 -10.05
N SER A 56 6.02 16.09 -10.63
CA SER A 56 4.58 15.91 -10.44
C SER A 56 4.24 15.65 -8.97
N GLN A 57 3.39 16.50 -8.39
CA GLN A 57 2.93 16.40 -6.99
C GLN A 57 1.98 15.22 -6.71
N TRP A 58 1.51 14.55 -7.76
CA TRP A 58 0.60 13.42 -7.68
C TRP A 58 1.38 12.12 -7.75
N ILE A 59 1.22 11.27 -6.75
CA ILE A 59 1.64 9.87 -6.83
C ILE A 59 0.54 9.15 -7.59
N ASP A 60 0.84 8.73 -8.81
CA ASP A 60 -0.11 8.00 -9.63
C ASP A 60 -0.15 6.54 -9.22
N PHE A 61 -1.24 6.13 -8.58
CA PHE A 61 -1.58 4.73 -8.31
C PHE A 61 -2.65 4.19 -9.29
N SER A 62 -2.98 4.93 -10.34
CA SER A 62 -4.07 4.63 -11.26
C SER A 62 -3.75 3.35 -12.06
N GLY A 63 -4.21 2.22 -11.52
CA GLY A 63 -3.96 0.89 -12.09
C GLY A 63 -3.67 -0.18 -11.04
N CYS A 64 -3.33 0.22 -9.80
CA CYS A 64 -3.17 -0.73 -8.70
C CYS A 64 -4.52 -1.04 -8.06
N HIS A 65 -5.22 -2.04 -8.60
CA HIS A 65 -6.27 -2.71 -7.84
C HIS A 65 -5.59 -3.56 -6.76
N PHE A 66 -5.65 -3.10 -5.51
CA PHE A 66 -5.13 -3.86 -4.38
C PHE A 66 -6.10 -5.00 -4.06
N ALA A 67 -5.95 -6.13 -4.72
CA ALA A 67 -6.63 -7.35 -4.30
C ALA A 67 -5.90 -7.91 -3.08
N LEU A 68 -6.49 -7.73 -1.89
CA LEU A 68 -6.03 -8.46 -0.71
C LEU A 68 -6.27 -9.95 -0.97
N TYR A 69 -5.17 -10.72 -0.99
CA TYR A 69 -5.25 -12.17 -1.11
C TYR A 69 -5.99 -12.73 0.11
N ARG A 70 -7.01 -13.54 -0.14
CA ARG A 70 -7.60 -14.40 0.88
C ARG A 70 -6.56 -15.42 1.32
N GLU A 71 -6.21 -15.42 2.61
CA GLU A 71 -5.30 -16.41 3.18
C GLU A 71 -5.99 -17.73 3.51
N ASP A 72 -7.33 -17.73 3.62
CA ASP A 72 -8.22 -18.89 3.76
C ASP A 72 -8.43 -19.69 2.46
N LEU A 73 -7.81 -19.29 1.35
CA LEU A 73 -7.81 -20.09 0.11
C LEU A 73 -6.55 -20.94 -0.07
N GLU A 74 -5.61 -20.92 0.89
CA GLU A 74 -4.47 -21.84 0.91
C GLU A 74 -4.63 -23.08 1.80
N LEU A 75 -5.74 -23.22 2.54
CA LEU A 75 -6.19 -24.48 3.17
C LEU A 75 -7.71 -24.48 3.34
#